data_AF-A0A485DAF6-F1
#
_entry.id   AF-A0A485DAF6-F1
#
_cell.length_a   1.000
_cell.length_b   1.000
_cell.length_c   1.000
_cell.angle_alpha   90.00
_cell.angle_beta   90.00
_cell.angle_gamma   90.00
#
_symmetry.space_group_name_H-M   'P 1'
#
loop_
_entity.id
_entity.type
_entity.pdbx_description
1 polymer ?
#
loop_
_entity_poly.entity_id
_entity_poly.type
_entity_poly.pdbx_seq_one_letter_code
_entity_poly.pdbx_strand_id
1 'polypeptide(L)'
;MSNPAYLWLTDENGSPMVGPSLVSGREGAIELKSFTHNVNIPIDGNTGKLTGTRIHMPIMFQKEFDRVTPMLYRALSTGRTLQSAMFKLYQIIEAG
;
A
#
# COMPACT_ATOMS: atom_id res chain seq x y z
N MET A 1 -4.47 -0.87 -21.63
CA MET A 1 -4.94 -0.13 -20.44
C MET A 1 -4.02 -0.48 -19.27
N SER A 2 -3.63 0.49 -18.45
CA SER A 2 -2.82 0.20 -17.25
C SER A 2 -3.72 -0.47 -16.21
N ASN A 3 -3.32 -1.64 -15.70
CA ASN A 3 -4.05 -2.31 -14.62
C ASN A 3 -3.72 -1.61 -13.30
N PRO A 4 -4.73 -1.14 -12.54
CA PRO A 4 -4.48 -0.53 -11.24
C PRO A 4 -3.92 -1.58 -10.26
N ALA A 5 -3.19 -1.09 -9.26
CA ALA A 5 -2.80 -1.92 -8.12
C ALA A 5 -3.98 -2.05 -7.15
N TYR A 6 -4.03 -3.17 -6.43
CA TYR A 6 -5.08 -3.43 -5.45
C TYR A 6 -4.47 -3.67 -4.08
N LEU A 7 -5.15 -3.19 -3.05
CA LEU A 7 -4.74 -3.25 -1.66
C LEU A 7 -5.75 -4.05 -0.83
N TRP A 8 -5.24 -4.99 -0.05
CA TRP A 8 -5.96 -5.66 1.03
C TRP A 8 -5.34 -5.24 2.36
N LEU A 9 -6.19 -4.77 3.28
CA LEU A 9 -5.80 -4.38 4.62
C LEU A 9 -6.44 -5.33 5.63
N THR A 10 -5.69 -5.68 6.66
CA THR A 10 -6.18 -6.41 7.82
C THR A 10 -6.05 -5.52 9.04
N ASP A 11 -7.13 -5.37 9.79
CA ASP A 11 -7.17 -4.55 11.00
C ASP A 11 -6.34 -5.16 12.15
N GLU A 12 -6.32 -4.49 13.30
CA GLU A 12 -5.59 -4.97 14.48
C GLU A 12 -6.12 -6.30 15.06
N ASN A 13 -7.36 -6.68 14.73
CA ASN A 13 -8.03 -7.88 15.23
C ASN A 13 -7.98 -9.04 14.24
N GLY A 14 -7.27 -8.89 13.12
CA GLY A 14 -7.24 -9.91 12.06
C GLY A 14 -8.45 -9.89 11.12
N SER A 15 -9.31 -8.88 11.21
CA SER A 15 -10.48 -8.72 10.35
C SER A 15 -10.12 -7.95 9.07
N PRO A 16 -10.59 -8.41 7.89
CA PRO A 16 -10.30 -7.74 6.62
C PRO A 16 -11.07 -6.40 6.52
N MET A 17 -10.37 -5.34 6.13
CA MET A 17 -10.99 -4.05 5.80
C MET A 17 -11.48 -4.10 4.35
N VAL A 18 -12.74 -4.51 4.17
CA VAL A 18 -13.34 -4.76 2.85
C VAL A 18 -13.51 -3.45 2.07
N GLY A 19 -12.82 -3.34 0.93
CA GLY A 19 -12.90 -2.27 -0.04
C GLY A 19 -14.11 -2.37 -0.98
N PRO A 20 -14.27 -1.40 -1.91
CA PRO A 20 -15.43 -1.31 -2.80
C PRO A 20 -15.33 -2.15 -4.09
N SER A 21 -14.16 -2.72 -4.41
CA SER A 21 -13.95 -3.42 -5.69
C SER A 21 -14.95 -4.57 -5.89
N LEU A 22 -15.58 -4.59 -7.08
CA LEU A 22 -16.46 -5.65 -7.57
C LEU A 22 -15.83 -6.42 -8.75
N VAL A 23 -14.54 -6.18 -9.01
CA VAL A 23 -13.83 -6.85 -10.10
C VAL A 23 -13.68 -8.33 -9.74
N SER A 24 -14.09 -9.21 -10.66
CA SER A 24 -13.98 -10.66 -10.48
C SER A 24 -12.56 -11.08 -10.10
N GLY A 25 -12.42 -11.87 -9.03
CA GLY A 25 -11.13 -12.27 -8.45
C GLY A 25 -10.41 -11.20 -7.60
N ARG A 26 -11.00 -10.00 -7.46
CA ARG A 26 -10.49 -8.88 -6.64
C ARG A 26 -11.61 -8.23 -5.83
N GLU A 27 -12.63 -9.00 -5.50
CA GLU A 27 -13.78 -8.52 -4.72
C GLU A 27 -13.35 -8.11 -3.32
N GLY A 28 -13.85 -6.97 -2.85
CA GLY A 28 -13.51 -6.45 -1.53
C GLY A 28 -12.09 -5.86 -1.42
N ALA A 29 -11.37 -5.73 -2.53
CA ALA A 29 -10.09 -5.03 -2.56
C ALA A 29 -10.28 -3.50 -2.67
N ILE A 30 -9.24 -2.76 -2.31
CA ILE A 30 -9.17 -1.31 -2.47
C ILE A 30 -8.36 -1.01 -3.73
N GLU A 31 -8.95 -0.31 -4.69
CA GLU A 31 -8.25 0.09 -5.91
C GLU A 31 -7.35 1.30 -5.65
N LEU A 32 -6.10 1.22 -6.12
CA LEU A 32 -5.10 2.29 -5.97
C LEU A 32 -4.90 3.03 -7.29
N LYS A 33 -4.91 4.36 -7.20
CA LYS A 33 -4.59 5.28 -8.30
C LYS A 33 -3.10 5.53 -8.44
N SER A 34 -2.38 5.59 -7.32
CA SER A 34 -0.94 5.78 -7.30
C SER A 34 -0.31 5.02 -6.14
N PHE A 35 0.94 4.64 -6.32
CA PHE A 35 1.76 3.97 -5.33
C PHE A 35 3.20 4.50 -5.43
N THR A 36 3.82 4.81 -4.31
CA THR A 36 5.20 5.30 -4.22
C THR A 36 5.84 4.78 -2.96
N HIS A 37 7.05 4.23 -3.08
CA HIS A 37 7.86 3.77 -1.96
C HIS A 37 9.32 4.05 -2.28
N ASN A 38 10.04 4.65 -1.34
CA ASN A 38 11.45 4.98 -1.49
C ASN A 38 12.26 4.20 -0.44
N VAL A 39 13.34 3.58 -0.90
CA VAL A 39 14.35 2.97 -0.04
C VAL A 39 15.69 3.52 -0.48
N ASN A 40 16.42 4.13 0.44
CA ASN A 40 17.72 4.71 0.16
C ASN A 40 18.78 4.20 1.14
N ILE A 41 20.04 4.25 0.72
CA ILE A 41 21.19 4.00 1.59
C ILE A 41 21.86 5.36 1.81
N PRO A 42 22.09 5.79 3.07
CA PRO A 42 22.70 7.08 3.33
C PRO A 42 24.13 7.13 2.78
N ILE A 43 24.52 8.30 2.32
CA ILE A 43 25.87 8.59 1.82
C ILE A 43 26.51 9.68 2.68
N ASP A 44 27.83 9.60 2.81
CA ASP A 44 28.65 10.67 3.36
C ASP A 44 28.67 11.87 2.41
N GLY A 45 28.34 13.06 2.92
CA GLY A 45 28.18 14.25 2.10
C GLY A 45 29.48 14.77 1.45
N ASN A 46 30.64 14.40 1.99
CA ASN A 46 31.94 14.86 1.48
C ASN A 46 32.60 13.86 0.53
N THR A 47 32.43 12.57 0.80
CA THR A 47 33.14 11.49 0.08
C THR A 47 32.23 10.65 -0.83
N GLY A 48 30.91 10.75 -0.67
CA GLY A 48 29.94 9.91 -1.38
C GLY A 48 29.95 8.44 -0.95
N LYS A 49 30.73 8.08 0.07
CA LYS A 49 30.77 6.69 0.58
C LYS A 49 29.47 6.34 1.28
N LEU A 50 29.02 5.10 1.16
CA LEU A 50 27.82 4.61 1.87
C LEU A 50 28.09 4.57 3.37
N THR A 51 27.22 5.18 4.17
CA THR A 51 27.42 5.39 5.63
C THR A 51 26.50 4.57 6.52
N GLY A 52 25.80 3.57 5.99
CA GLY A 52 24.93 2.73 6.81
C GLY A 52 24.12 1.72 6.02
N THR A 53 23.05 1.23 6.65
CA THR A 53 22.11 0.30 6.03
C THR A 53 20.95 1.04 5.37
N ARG A 54 20.16 0.29 4.60
CA ARG A 54 18.97 0.80 3.90
C ARG A 54 17.98 1.44 4.89
N ILE A 55 17.45 2.60 4.53
CA ILE A 55 16.41 3.33 5.24
C ILE A 55 15.13 3.25 4.40
N HIS A 56 14.06 2.76 5.01
CA HIS A 56 12.74 2.70 4.40
C HIS A 56 11.97 4.00 4.66
N MET A 57 11.55 4.66 3.59
CA MET A 57 10.61 5.76 3.68
C MET A 57 9.17 5.22 3.71
N PRO A 58 8.19 6.00 4.20
CA PRO A 58 6.81 5.57 4.22
C PRO A 58 6.29 5.17 2.83
N ILE A 59 5.43 4.17 2.79
CA ILE A 59 4.65 3.87 1.59
C ILE A 59 3.58 4.95 1.45
N MET A 60 3.55 5.61 0.30
CA MET A 60 2.54 6.59 -0.07
C MET A 60 1.68 6.02 -1.19
N PHE A 61 0.36 6.05 -1.02
CA PHE A 61 -0.58 5.61 -2.05
C PHE A 61 -1.79 6.53 -2.09
N GLN A 62 -2.42 6.60 -3.26
CA GLN A 62 -3.67 7.33 -3.46
C GLN A 62 -4.77 6.35 -3.81
N LYS A 63 -5.92 6.50 -3.14
CA LYS A 63 -7.15 5.75 -3.40
C LYS A 63 -8.34 6.70 -3.50
N GLU A 64 -9.46 6.22 -3.99
CA GLU A 64 -10.72 6.97 -3.95
C GLU A 64 -11.33 7.00 -2.54
N PHE A 65 -12.27 7.91 -2.32
CA PHE A 65 -13.07 7.90 -1.08
C PHE A 65 -14.01 6.69 -1.12
N ASP A 66 -13.89 5.80 -0.14
CA ASP A 66 -14.69 4.58 -0.02
C ASP A 66 -15.01 4.28 1.45
N ARG A 67 -15.64 3.13 1.70
CA ARG A 67 -16.01 2.66 3.05
C ARG A 67 -14.81 2.40 3.98
N VAL A 68 -13.61 2.20 3.43
CA VAL A 68 -12.37 1.96 4.20
C VAL A 68 -11.72 3.28 4.62
N THR A 69 -12.02 4.40 3.95
CA THR A 69 -11.53 5.73 4.33
C THR A 69 -11.73 6.08 5.81
N PRO A 70 -12.95 6.01 6.40
CA PRO A 70 -13.14 6.31 7.81
C PRO A 70 -12.38 5.36 8.74
N MET A 71 -12.20 4.10 8.35
CA MET A 71 -11.43 3.12 9.12
C MET A 71 -9.93 3.48 9.15
N LEU A 72 -9.38 3.94 8.01
CA LEU A 72 -8.01 4.46 7.94
C LEU A 72 -7.82 5.71 8.80
N TYR A 73 -8.77 6.65 8.78
CA TYR A 73 -8.72 7.83 9.66
C TYR A 73 -8.82 7.47 11.14
N ARG A 74 -9.63 6.46 11.49
CA ARG A 74 -9.65 5.92 12.85
C ARG A 74 -8.30 5.32 13.24
N ALA A 75 -7.70 4.51 12.37
CA ALA A 75 -6.37 3.93 12.64
C ALA A 75 -5.31 5.03 12.81
N LEU A 76 -5.32 6.06 11.96
CA LEU A 76 -4.42 7.20 12.03
C LEU A 76 -4.58 8.01 13.33
N SER A 77 -5.81 8.35 13.70
CA SER A 77 -6.09 9.19 14.88
C SER A 77 -5.88 8.47 16.21
N THR A 78 -5.98 7.13 16.23
CA THR A 78 -5.81 6.32 17.44
C THR A 78 -4.46 5.62 17.52
N GLY A 79 -3.59 5.78 16.52
CA GLY A 79 -2.28 5.12 16.46
C GLY A 79 -2.36 3.60 16.38
N ARG A 80 -3.44 3.04 15.83
CA ARG A 80 -3.61 1.58 15.72
C ARG A 80 -2.67 0.99 14.68
N THR A 81 -2.01 -0.10 15.05
CA THR A 81 -1.16 -0.87 14.14
C THR A 81 -2.03 -1.87 13.37
N LEU A 82 -2.12 -1.68 12.06
CA LEU A 82 -2.74 -2.67 11.17
C LEU A 82 -1.86 -3.93 11.10
N GLN A 83 -2.48 -5.10 11.07
CA GLN A 83 -1.72 -6.35 11.05
C GLN A 83 -1.00 -6.56 9.72
N SER A 84 -1.64 -6.21 8.60
CA SER A 84 -1.01 -6.33 7.28
C SER A 84 -1.61 -5.39 6.24
N ALA A 85 -0.77 -5.03 5.27
CA ALA A 85 -1.13 -4.33 4.05
C ALA A 85 -0.53 -5.08 2.86
N MET A 86 -1.36 -5.76 2.08
CA MET A 86 -0.96 -6.53 0.92
C MET A 86 -1.30 -5.78 -0.37
N PHE A 87 -0.26 -5.40 -1.10
CA PHE A 87 -0.36 -4.77 -2.40
C PHE A 87 -0.21 -5.83 -3.50
N LYS A 88 -1.19 -5.96 -4.39
CA LYS A 88 -1.08 -6.81 -5.59
C LYS A 88 -1.12 -5.94 -6.83
N LEU A 89 -0.06 -6.05 -7.63
CA LEU A 89 0.05 -5.43 -8.93
C LEU A 89 -0.22 -6.49 -9.99
N TYR A 90 -0.94 -6.11 -11.04
CA TYR A 90 -1.39 -7.06 -12.05
C TYR A 90 -0.86 -6.69 -13.42
N GLN A 91 -0.40 -7.71 -14.15
CA GLN A 91 -0.01 -7.63 -15.54
C GLN A 91 -0.83 -8.65 -16.33
N ILE A 92 -1.31 -8.26 -17.51
CA ILE A 92 -1.98 -9.18 -18.43
C ILE A 92 -0.89 -10.02 -19.10
N ILE A 93 -1.06 -11.34 -19.10
CA ILE A 93 -0.20 -12.28 -19.82
C ILE A 93 -0.90 -12.76 -21.09
N GLU A 94 -0.16 -13.28 -22.08
CA GLU A 94 -0.74 -13.73 -23.36
C GLU A 94 -1.82 -14.83 -23.21
N ALA A 95 -1.81 -15.58 -22.10
CA ALA A 95 -2.76 -16.64 -21.83
C ALA A 95 -4.16 -16.14 -21.41
N GLY A 96 -4.36 -14.82 -21.26
CA GLY A 96 -5.60 -14.23 -20.73
C GLY A 96 -5.54 -14.01 -19.23
#